data_AF-A0AAV5VS26-F1
#
_entry.id   AF-A0AAV5VS26-F1
#
_cell.length_a   1.000
_cell.length_b   1.000
_cell.length_c   1.000
_cell.angle_alpha   90.00
_cell.angle_beta   90.00
_cell.angle_gamma   90.00
#
_symmetry.space_group_name_H-M   'P 1'
#
loop_
_entity.id
_entity.type
_entity.pdbx_description
1 polymer ?
#
loop_
_entity_poly.entity_id
_entity_poly.type
_entity_poly.pdbx_seq_one_letter_code
_entity_poly.pdbx_strand_id
1 'polypeptide(L)'
;MQISANATSISLEGITDTLSPENEKYAQALITAQGAYLEAVSIYDHADFYQRRGWKKEHETKDGYMVYSKPTASGNRMFSISVSTNN
;
A
#
# COMPACT_ATOMS: atom_id res chain seq x y z
N MET A 1 -17.28 -28.20 24.60
CA MET A 1 -17.44 -27.41 23.36
C MET A 1 -16.27 -26.48 23.26
N GLN A 2 -15.46 -26.65 22.22
CA GLN A 2 -14.22 -25.91 22.02
C GLN A 2 -14.59 -24.56 21.39
N ILE A 3 -14.19 -23.46 22.05
CA ILE A 3 -14.42 -22.09 21.58
C ILE A 3 -13.69 -21.97 20.24
N SER A 4 -14.45 -21.81 19.14
CA SER A 4 -13.86 -21.48 17.84
C SER A 4 -13.21 -20.11 18.00
N ALA A 5 -11.89 -20.09 18.11
CA ALA A 5 -11.11 -18.87 17.98
C ALA A 5 -11.53 -18.20 16.67
N ASN A 6 -11.91 -16.92 16.72
CA ASN A 6 -12.29 -16.14 15.54
C ASN A 6 -11.13 -16.22 14.54
N ALA A 7 -11.32 -16.97 13.45
CA ALA A 7 -10.32 -17.07 12.40
C ALA A 7 -10.11 -15.67 11.79
N THR A 8 -8.85 -15.26 11.65
CA THR A 8 -8.52 -13.96 11.08
C THR A 8 -8.83 -13.98 9.58
N SER A 9 -9.74 -13.09 9.16
CA SER A 9 -10.20 -12.97 7.79
C SER A 9 -10.09 -11.52 7.32
N ILE A 10 -9.56 -11.31 6.12
CA ILE A 10 -9.50 -10.00 5.47
C ILE A 10 -10.19 -10.06 4.11
N SER A 11 -10.86 -8.99 3.73
CA SER A 11 -11.44 -8.83 2.39
C SER A 11 -10.86 -7.59 1.72
N LEU A 12 -10.37 -7.76 0.49
CA LEU A 12 -9.83 -6.69 -0.36
C LEU A 12 -10.39 -6.88 -1.77
N GLU A 13 -11.01 -5.84 -2.34
CA GLU A 13 -11.55 -5.85 -3.71
C GLU A 13 -12.45 -7.06 -4.02
N GLY A 14 -13.26 -7.49 -3.06
CA GLY A 14 -14.17 -8.64 -3.19
C GLY A 14 -13.51 -10.02 -3.02
N ILE A 15 -12.19 -10.08 -2.85
CA ILE A 15 -11.44 -11.30 -2.54
C ILE A 15 -11.30 -11.40 -1.03
N THR A 16 -11.69 -12.53 -0.44
CA THR A 16 -11.57 -12.78 1.00
C THR A 16 -10.56 -13.88 1.25
N ASP A 17 -9.56 -13.58 2.07
CA ASP A 17 -8.55 -14.54 2.55
C ASP A 17 -8.75 -14.77 4.05
N THR A 18 -8.64 -16.02 4.48
CA THR A 18 -8.88 -16.43 5.87
C THR A 18 -7.79 -17.39 6.31
N LEU A 19 -7.14 -17.06 7.42
CA LEU A 19 -6.10 -17.93 7.97
C LEU A 19 -6.71 -19.24 8.47
N SER A 20 -6.02 -20.34 8.17
CA SER A 20 -6.28 -21.60 8.86
C SER A 20 -5.81 -21.50 10.34
N PRO A 21 -6.39 -22.29 11.25
CA PRO A 21 -6.09 -22.19 12.69
C PRO A 21 -4.60 -22.28 13.03
N GLU A 22 -3.85 -23.14 12.33
CA GLU A 22 -2.40 -23.30 12.50
C GLU A 22 -1.57 -22.07 12.08
N ASN A 23 -2.17 -21.16 11.31
CA ASN A 23 -1.54 -19.95 10.77
C ASN A 23 -1.96 -18.67 11.49
N GLU A 24 -2.84 -18.73 12.51
CA GLU A 24 -3.27 -17.55 13.28
C GLU A 24 -2.12 -16.75 13.92
N LYS A 25 -0.96 -17.38 14.14
CA LYS A 25 0.26 -16.67 14.54
C LYS A 25 0.68 -15.55 13.57
N TYR A 26 0.20 -15.57 12.33
CA TYR A 26 0.43 -14.55 11.30
C TYR A 26 -0.71 -13.54 11.15
N ALA A 27 -1.75 -13.60 11.99
CA ALA A 27 -2.91 -12.71 11.93
C ALA A 27 -2.51 -11.23 11.85
N GLN A 28 -1.57 -10.81 12.70
CA GLN A 28 -1.10 -9.42 12.71
C GLN A 28 -0.40 -9.03 11.40
N ALA A 29 0.35 -9.94 10.78
CA ALA A 29 0.98 -9.69 9.49
C ALA A 29 -0.06 -9.54 8.38
N LEU A 30 -1.11 -10.37 8.37
CA LEU A 30 -2.21 -10.28 7.42
C LEU A 30 -2.98 -8.95 7.55
N ILE A 31 -3.30 -8.54 8.77
CA ILE A 31 -3.95 -7.25 9.05
C ILE A 31 -3.05 -6.08 8.62
N THR A 32 -1.75 -6.17 8.89
CA THR A 32 -0.78 -5.13 8.50
C THR A 32 -0.68 -5.00 6.98
N ALA A 33 -0.67 -6.13 6.26
CA ALA A 33 -0.68 -6.16 4.81
C ALA A 33 -1.97 -5.54 4.23
N GLN A 34 -3.13 -5.85 4.83
CA GLN A 34 -4.40 -5.22 4.47
C GLN A 34 -4.34 -3.70 4.62
N GLY A 35 -3.87 -3.22 5.77
CA GLY A 35 -3.72 -1.78 6.04
C GLY A 35 -2.79 -1.08 5.04
N ALA A 36 -1.63 -1.68 4.75
CA ALA A 36 -0.67 -1.13 3.79
C ALA A 36 -1.24 -1.08 2.36
N TYR A 37 -2.01 -2.09 1.96
CA TYR A 37 -2.69 -2.11 0.67
C TYR A 37 -3.72 -0.98 0.56
N LEU A 38 -4.62 -0.87 1.56
CA LEU A 38 -5.65 0.15 1.58
C LEU A 38 -5.07 1.58 1.62
N GLU A 39 -3.98 1.77 2.36
CA GLU A 39 -3.24 3.03 2.36
C GLU A 39 -2.70 3.37 0.96
N ALA A 40 -2.05 2.40 0.29
CA ALA A 40 -1.54 2.61 -1.07
C ALA A 40 -2.65 2.92 -2.07
N VAL A 41 -3.77 2.19 -2.04
CA VAL A 41 -4.94 2.45 -2.90
C VAL A 41 -5.48 3.86 -2.65
N SER A 42 -5.66 4.25 -1.38
CA SER A 42 -6.13 5.60 -1.05
C SER A 42 -5.22 6.71 -1.57
N ILE A 43 -3.91 6.46 -1.63
CA ILE A 43 -2.95 7.41 -2.18
C ILE A 43 -3.07 7.48 -3.70
N TYR A 44 -3.18 6.34 -4.39
CA TYR A 44 -3.29 6.29 -5.85
C TYR A 44 -4.59 6.90 -6.37
N ASP A 45 -5.70 6.66 -5.68
CA ASP A 45 -7.02 7.16 -6.09
C ASP A 45 -7.21 8.65 -5.80
N HIS A 46 -6.31 9.26 -5.02
CA HIS A 46 -6.39 10.67 -4.69
C HIS A 46 -5.81 11.56 -5.80
N ALA A 47 -6.49 12.67 -6.12
CA ALA A 47 -6.07 13.63 -7.14
C ALA A 47 -4.63 14.14 -6.96
N ASP A 48 -4.16 14.23 -5.72
CA ASP A 48 -2.79 14.65 -5.39
C ASP A 48 -1.71 13.73 -5.95
N PHE A 49 -2.01 12.45 -6.17
CA PHE A 49 -1.08 11.53 -6.80
C PHE A 49 -0.81 11.96 -8.24
N TYR A 50 -1.87 12.16 -9.02
CA TYR A 50 -1.79 12.58 -10.42
C TYR A 50 -1.18 13.98 -10.57
N GLN A 51 -1.54 14.89 -9.67
CA GLN A 51 -1.06 16.28 -9.69
C GLN A 51 0.29 16.45 -8.99
N ARG A 52 0.86 15.37 -8.43
CA ARG A 52 2.11 15.36 -7.63
C ARG A 52 2.10 16.38 -6.47
N ARG A 53 0.93 16.70 -5.92
CA ARG A 53 0.79 17.61 -4.77
C ARG A 53 1.22 16.92 -3.48
N GLY A 54 2.09 17.57 -2.70
CA GLY A 54 2.66 16.99 -1.49
C GLY A 54 3.62 15.81 -1.74
N TRP A 55 4.01 15.58 -3.00
CA TRP A 55 5.05 14.63 -3.38
C TRP A 55 6.39 15.35 -3.54
N LYS A 56 7.44 14.80 -2.96
CA LYS A 56 8.80 15.31 -3.09
C LYS A 56 9.47 14.69 -4.32
N LYS A 57 9.94 15.50 -5.28
CA LYS A 57 10.84 15.03 -6.34
C LYS A 57 12.18 14.67 -5.70
N GLU A 58 12.61 13.43 -5.85
CA GLU A 58 13.87 12.94 -5.28
C GLU A 58 15.01 13.06 -6.29
N HIS A 59 14.89 12.40 -7.43
CA HIS A 59 15.87 12.46 -8.50
C HIS A 59 15.24 12.18 -9.86
N GLU A 60 16.00 12.47 -10.90
CA GLU A 60 15.69 12.16 -12.29
C GLU A 60 16.69 11.12 -12.77
N THR A 61 16.21 10.06 -13.40
CA THR A 61 17.06 9.02 -13.95
C THR A 61 17.60 9.45 -15.32
N LYS A 62 18.74 8.90 -15.72
CA LYS A 62 19.32 9.14 -17.06
C LYS A 62 18.37 8.71 -18.19
N ASP A 63 17.48 7.77 -17.90
CA ASP A 63 16.49 7.23 -18.83
C ASP A 63 15.22 8.09 -18.91
N GLY A 64 15.21 9.28 -18.29
CA GLY A 64 14.10 10.23 -18.38
C GLY A 64 12.94 9.94 -17.43
N TYR A 65 13.17 9.26 -16.31
CA TYR A 65 12.14 9.07 -15.28
C TYR A 65 12.33 10.02 -14.11
N MET A 66 11.21 10.57 -13.62
CA MET A 66 11.15 11.38 -12.41
C MET A 66 10.71 10.50 -11.25
N VAL A 67 11.52 10.42 -10.20
CA VAL A 67 11.20 9.69 -8.97
C VAL A 67 10.63 10.64 -7.93
N TYR A 68 9.46 10.29 -7.38
CA TYR A 68 8.77 11.03 -6.34
C TYR A 68 8.62 10.19 -5.08
N SER A 69 8.65 10.83 -3.93
CA SER A 69 8.36 10.21 -2.63
C SER A 69 7.26 10.95 -1.88
N LYS A 70 6.47 10.22 -1.09
CA LYS A 70 5.50 10.79 -0.14
C LYS A 70 5.54 9.98 1.17
N PRO A 71 5.59 10.63 2.34
CA PRO A 71 5.45 9.92 3.61
C PRO A 71 4.05 9.34 3.73
N THR A 72 3.97 8.13 4.27
CA THR A 72 2.72 7.43 4.59
C THR A 72 2.39 7.60 6.08
N ALA A 73 1.14 7.42 6.46
CA ALA A 73 0.72 7.46 7.86
C ALA A 73 1.36 6.32 8.68
N SER A 74 1.68 5.21 8.01
CA SER A 74 2.47 4.10 8.56
C SER A 74 3.95 4.44 8.85
N GLY A 75 4.40 5.67 8.58
CA GLY A 75 5.77 6.15 8.85
C GLY A 75 6.79 5.76 7.79
N ASN A 76 6.37 5.04 6.75
CA ASN A 76 7.21 4.68 5.60
C ASN A 76 7.14 5.76 4.50
N ARG A 77 7.87 5.54 3.41
CA ARG A 77 7.78 6.36 2.20
C ARG A 77 7.27 5.53 1.04
N MET A 78 6.27 6.05 0.36
CA MET A 78 5.82 5.53 -0.91
C MET A 78 6.61 6.21 -2.03
N PHE A 79 7.01 5.43 -3.03
CA PHE A 79 7.73 5.93 -4.19
C PHE A 79 6.89 5.76 -5.46
N SER A 80 6.96 6.74 -6.35
CA SER A 80 6.31 6.70 -7.66
C SER A 80 7.25 7.22 -8.73
N ILE A 81 7.18 6.62 -9.91
CA ILE A 81 7.93 7.06 -11.09
C ILE A 81 6.97 7.68 -12.10
N SER A 82 7.42 8.73 -12.78
CA SER A 82 6.72 9.33 -13.93
C SER A 82 7.69 9.46 -15.09
N VAL A 83 7.20 9.28 -16.32
CA VAL A 83 7.99 9.62 -17.51
C VAL A 83 8.14 11.14 -17.55
N SER A 84 9.36 11.63 -17.73
CA SER A 84 9.60 13.01 -18.15
C SER A 84 9.18 13.10 -19.61
N THR A 85 7.99 13.61 -19.89
CA THR A 85 7.65 14.03 -21.25
C THR A 85 8.54 15.22 -21.59
N ASN A 86 9.67 14.93 -22.23
CA ASN A 86 10.43 15.93 -22.97
C ASN A 86 9.60 16.26 -24.22
N ASN A 87 8.82 17.35 -24.16
CA ASN A 87 8.32 18.02 -25.36
C ASN A 87 9.42 18.89 -25.94
#